data_AF-A0A966PTQ4-F1
#
_entry.id   AF-A0A966PTQ4-F1
#
_cell.length_a   1.000
_cell.length_b   1.000
_cell.length_c   1.000
_cell.angle_alpha   90.00
_cell.angle_beta   90.00
_cell.angle_gamma   90.00
#
_symmetry.space_group_name_H-M   'P 1'
#
loop_
_entity.id
_entity.type
_entity.pdbx_description
1 polymer ?
#
loop_
_entity_poly.entity_id
_entity_poly.type
_entity_poly.pdbx_seq_one_letter_code
_entity_poly.pdbx_strand_id
1 'polypeptide(L)'
;MADNIRYQRSGIMYAEFPTLQYANIQEEIKQARSLNASLDRISEFAYKGAVKKAEEAGMQYGIENTPSLKQVMESIKNKEKPSDLFQPSDTSFGEAARKIQVATFRTELEKEARAAFTDIDAVVNSGNPYNMQEIDDELNGIVDGHSKVLAGIDPEESAKYRQSITILGNATRKNALDRIANRIEAENLAKVDEELDNLKKQVPTLLDTYTTFEDYKLVEKQLKLSVDELITRIDPAKVAEKKNEINKIFKNAVIDRIGNYVLKDKTFAATPGEASMKIMEGQAGDMTQFLNDYVAPEDRMEVVKKLTEKKVAQSNLIDANEKLTKKLREDDYRIIMKDFYDGKVGPNETITALHAKEIPISNDEYKSIVTAQDETPGNLAEYNKMFNRVNVDLLSVGEIDAAAKANRITYKQALQLKDKYFSRSDNDREIKQAVLNAVNITSEQMLMLKPEQDAVVAKSILSTTKEVEALRAKGLPVNVAEIARKNAIQIMDTNSTETYTKAKADLEKMSTTYKFPYQEDAYKATDVDKLFKNIPKEDRRTIKRALRDIEAYNQQQKNKGNF
;
A
#
# COMPACT_ATOMS: atom_id res chain seq x y z
N MET A 1 -75.16 55.45 94.20
CA MET A 1 -74.43 54.28 93.66
C MET A 1 -74.01 53.45 94.85
N ALA A 2 -74.47 52.21 94.91
CA ALA A 2 -74.47 51.40 96.12
C ALA A 2 -73.05 50.91 96.47
N ASP A 3 -72.60 51.26 97.67
CA ASP A 3 -71.41 50.70 98.31
C ASP A 3 -71.62 49.21 98.56
N ASN A 4 -70.77 48.39 97.95
CA ASN A 4 -70.81 46.94 98.14
C ASN A 4 -70.10 46.59 99.45
N ILE A 5 -70.90 46.13 100.40
CA ILE A 5 -70.51 45.65 101.73
C ILE A 5 -69.45 44.55 101.57
N ARG A 6 -68.23 44.83 102.02
CA ARG A 6 -67.17 43.83 102.18
C ARG A 6 -67.58 42.86 103.27
N TYR A 7 -67.96 41.65 102.89
CA TYR A 7 -68.07 40.53 103.81
C TYR A 7 -66.68 40.18 104.36
N GLN A 8 -66.40 40.62 105.59
CA GLN A 8 -65.41 39.98 106.45
C GLN A 8 -65.95 38.61 106.84
N ARG A 9 -65.44 37.54 106.22
CA ARG A 9 -65.60 36.20 106.77
C ARG A 9 -64.59 36.02 107.90
N SER A 10 -65.11 36.17 109.11
CA SER A 10 -64.57 35.69 110.38
C SER A 10 -63.79 34.39 110.20
N GLY A 11 -62.52 34.45 110.58
CA GLY A 11 -61.66 33.29 110.72
C GLY A 11 -62.17 32.39 111.84
N ILE A 12 -62.66 31.22 111.46
CA ILE A 12 -62.68 30.08 112.37
C ILE A 12 -61.25 29.56 112.34
N MET A 13 -60.48 29.85 113.39
CA MET A 13 -59.26 29.13 113.69
C MET A 13 -59.66 27.68 114.00
N TYR A 14 -59.64 26.83 112.98
CA TYR A 14 -59.47 25.42 113.22
C TYR A 14 -58.05 25.23 113.72
N ALA A 15 -57.95 24.49 114.82
CA ALA A 15 -56.73 24.09 115.47
C ALA A 15 -55.63 23.75 114.46
N GLU A 16 -54.39 24.12 114.80
CA GLU A 16 -53.20 23.52 114.22
C GLU A 16 -53.32 22.00 114.37
N PHE A 17 -53.92 21.36 113.38
CA PHE A 17 -53.63 19.97 113.10
C PHE A 17 -52.14 19.92 112.81
N PRO A 18 -51.40 18.93 113.35
CA PRO A 18 -50.02 18.74 112.99
C PRO A 18 -49.99 18.72 111.47
N THR A 19 -49.28 19.66 110.85
CA THR A 19 -48.96 19.53 109.43
C THR A 19 -48.17 18.24 109.40
N LEU A 20 -48.84 17.17 108.97
CA LEU A 20 -48.17 15.94 108.60
C LEU A 20 -47.13 16.43 107.61
N GLN A 21 -45.88 16.50 108.07
CA GLN A 21 -44.75 16.79 107.22
C GLN A 21 -44.71 15.59 106.30
N TYR A 22 -45.42 15.72 105.18
CA TYR A 22 -45.32 14.87 104.02
C TYR A 22 -43.94 15.03 103.39
N ALA A 23 -42.88 15.40 104.15
CA ALA A 23 -41.51 15.36 103.69
C ALA A 23 -41.20 13.96 103.16
N ASN A 24 -41.67 12.90 103.85
CA ASN A 24 -41.54 11.53 103.37
C ASN A 24 -42.34 11.27 102.09
N ILE A 25 -43.59 11.76 101.97
CA ILE A 25 -44.43 11.56 100.77
C ILE A 25 -43.97 12.44 99.59
N GLN A 26 -43.48 13.65 99.84
CA GLN A 26 -42.90 14.54 98.83
C GLN A 26 -41.56 14.02 98.33
N GLU A 27 -40.75 13.44 99.20
CA GLU A 27 -39.48 12.80 98.82
C GLU A 27 -39.75 11.49 98.08
N GLU A 28 -40.77 10.73 98.45
CA GLU A 28 -41.27 9.57 97.70
C GLU A 28 -41.79 9.95 96.31
N ILE A 29 -42.52 11.07 96.18
CA ILE A 29 -42.97 11.61 94.88
C ILE A 29 -41.78 12.12 94.05
N LYS A 30 -40.76 12.75 94.67
CA LYS A 30 -39.53 13.17 93.97
C LYS A 30 -38.70 11.97 93.53
N GLN A 31 -38.60 10.93 94.36
CA GLN A 31 -37.95 9.66 93.99
C GLN A 31 -38.71 8.95 92.89
N ALA A 32 -40.04 8.89 92.94
CA ALA A 32 -40.86 8.29 91.88
C ALA A 32 -40.73 9.07 90.56
N ARG A 33 -40.69 10.41 90.59
CA ARG A 33 -40.44 11.25 89.41
C ARG A 33 -39.02 11.07 88.87
N SER A 34 -38.02 10.97 89.74
CA SER A 34 -36.62 10.71 89.37
C SER A 34 -36.45 9.31 88.77
N LEU A 35 -37.14 8.31 89.33
CA LEU A 35 -37.18 6.95 88.84
C LEU A 35 -37.87 6.88 87.48
N ASN A 36 -39.04 7.50 87.31
CA ASN A 36 -39.71 7.60 86.02
C ASN A 36 -38.81 8.29 84.98
N ALA A 37 -38.19 9.42 85.31
CA ALA A 37 -37.27 10.10 84.40
C ALA A 37 -36.01 9.27 84.06
N SER A 38 -35.56 8.40 84.97
CA SER A 38 -34.43 7.49 84.74
C SER A 38 -34.85 6.29 83.88
N LEU A 39 -36.05 5.74 84.12
CA LEU A 39 -36.66 4.69 83.32
C LEU A 39 -36.97 5.18 81.90
N ASP A 40 -37.43 6.42 81.75
CA ASP A 40 -37.67 7.06 80.45
C ASP A 40 -36.36 7.19 79.66
N ARG A 41 -35.27 7.64 80.29
CA ARG A 41 -33.94 7.72 79.64
C ARG A 41 -33.37 6.34 79.28
N ILE A 42 -33.52 5.34 80.14
CA ILE A 42 -33.06 3.96 79.86
C ILE A 42 -33.89 3.37 78.71
N SER A 43 -35.20 3.58 78.72
CA SER A 43 -36.10 3.13 77.66
C SER A 43 -35.78 3.84 76.34
N GLU A 44 -35.58 5.16 76.35
CA GLU A 44 -35.18 5.93 75.17
C GLU A 44 -33.83 5.47 74.61
N PHE A 45 -32.85 5.19 75.48
CA PHE A 45 -31.56 4.64 75.06
C PHE A 45 -31.69 3.23 74.46
N ALA A 46 -32.48 2.36 75.10
CA ALA A 46 -32.74 1.01 74.60
C ALA A 46 -33.49 1.03 73.26
N TYR A 47 -34.50 1.89 73.11
CA TYR A 47 -35.21 2.08 71.84
C TYR A 47 -34.29 2.65 70.77
N LYS A 48 -33.47 3.66 71.05
CA LYS A 48 -32.47 4.18 70.10
C LYS A 48 -31.46 3.11 69.68
N GLY A 49 -30.99 2.28 70.61
CA GLY A 49 -30.10 1.16 70.32
C GLY A 49 -30.77 0.08 69.46
N ALA A 50 -32.04 -0.23 69.73
CA ALA A 50 -32.82 -1.19 68.96
C ALA A 50 -33.14 -0.69 67.54
N VAL A 51 -33.52 0.59 67.39
CA VAL A 51 -33.72 1.25 66.11
C VAL A 51 -32.45 1.20 65.27
N LYS A 52 -31.30 1.57 65.83
CA LYS A 52 -30.03 1.52 65.11
C LYS A 52 -29.66 0.11 64.64
N LYS A 53 -29.85 -0.92 65.48
CA LYS A 53 -29.63 -2.31 65.07
C LYS A 53 -30.60 -2.77 63.99
N ALA A 54 -31.86 -2.34 64.06
CA ALA A 54 -32.87 -2.62 63.05
C ALA A 54 -32.54 -1.94 61.72
N GLU A 55 -32.04 -0.70 61.75
CA GLU A 55 -31.54 0.00 60.57
C GLU A 55 -30.31 -0.71 59.96
N GLU A 56 -29.33 -1.13 60.78
CA GLU A 56 -28.16 -1.89 60.33
C GLU A 56 -28.56 -3.22 59.67
N ALA A 57 -29.44 -3.99 60.31
CA ALA A 57 -29.97 -5.24 59.75
C ALA A 57 -30.80 -4.99 58.49
N GLY A 58 -31.60 -3.91 58.47
CA GLY A 58 -32.40 -3.50 57.32
C GLY A 58 -31.52 -3.15 56.12
N MET A 59 -30.46 -2.36 56.33
CA MET A 59 -29.50 -2.05 55.29
C MET A 59 -28.86 -3.30 54.70
N GLN A 60 -28.40 -4.24 55.55
CA GLN A 60 -27.81 -5.49 55.08
C GLN A 60 -28.82 -6.33 54.27
N TYR A 61 -30.04 -6.47 54.78
CA TYR A 61 -31.12 -7.16 54.07
C TYR A 61 -31.41 -6.51 52.71
N GLY A 62 -31.41 -5.18 52.65
CA GLY A 62 -31.63 -4.42 51.42
C GLY A 62 -30.56 -4.68 50.35
N ILE A 63 -29.30 -4.82 50.75
CA ILE A 63 -28.20 -5.19 49.83
C ILE A 63 -28.45 -6.59 49.27
N GLU A 64 -28.76 -7.56 50.13
CA GLU A 64 -28.90 -8.97 49.75
C GLU A 64 -30.17 -9.25 48.93
N ASN A 65 -31.23 -8.45 49.09
CA ASN A 65 -32.56 -8.70 48.54
C ASN A 65 -33.06 -7.54 47.66
N THR A 66 -32.18 -6.90 46.89
CA THR A 66 -32.62 -5.89 45.91
C THR A 66 -33.32 -6.58 44.72
N PRO A 67 -34.53 -6.15 44.32
CA PRO A 67 -35.18 -6.65 43.12
C PRO A 67 -34.34 -6.38 41.87
N SER A 68 -34.17 -7.38 41.02
CA SER A 68 -33.45 -7.22 39.75
C SER A 68 -34.25 -6.39 38.74
N LEU A 69 -33.55 -5.74 37.80
CA LEU A 69 -34.17 -5.05 36.67
C LEU A 69 -35.22 -5.87 35.93
N LYS A 70 -34.96 -7.15 35.68
CA LYS A 70 -35.91 -8.03 34.98
C LYS A 70 -37.21 -8.22 35.74
N GLN A 71 -37.13 -8.42 37.06
CA GLN A 71 -38.31 -8.58 37.92
C GLN A 71 -39.15 -7.30 37.95
N VAL A 72 -38.51 -6.13 38.04
CA VAL A 72 -39.21 -4.85 38.03
C VAL A 72 -39.92 -4.63 36.69
N MET A 73 -39.24 -4.87 35.57
CA MET A 73 -39.84 -4.73 34.23
C MET A 73 -40.98 -5.72 33.98
N GLU A 74 -40.87 -6.94 34.51
CA GLU A 74 -41.94 -7.94 34.44
C GLU A 74 -43.18 -7.51 35.24
N SER A 75 -43.00 -6.92 36.43
CA SER A 75 -44.12 -6.37 37.21
C SER A 75 -44.86 -5.27 36.45
N ILE A 76 -44.13 -4.36 35.78
CA ILE A 76 -44.71 -3.29 34.96
C ILE A 76 -45.52 -3.88 33.80
N LYS A 77 -44.97 -4.91 33.14
CA LYS A 77 -45.65 -5.62 32.05
C LYS A 77 -46.94 -6.30 32.52
N ASN A 78 -46.93 -6.84 33.74
CA ASN A 78 -48.08 -7.46 34.40
C ASN A 78 -49.06 -6.44 35.03
N LYS A 79 -48.79 -5.14 34.91
CA LYS A 79 -49.56 -4.03 35.52
C LYS A 79 -49.58 -4.05 37.05
N GLU A 80 -48.59 -4.68 37.66
CA GLU A 80 -48.36 -4.63 39.10
C GLU A 80 -47.60 -3.35 39.46
N LYS A 81 -47.70 -2.90 40.72
CA LYS A 81 -46.98 -1.70 41.16
C LYS A 81 -45.52 -2.07 41.48
N PRO A 82 -44.53 -1.42 40.84
CA PRO A 82 -43.12 -1.70 41.11
C PRO A 82 -42.72 -1.53 42.57
N SER A 83 -43.41 -0.65 43.30
CA SER A 83 -43.21 -0.40 44.73
C SER A 83 -43.37 -1.65 45.59
N ASP A 84 -44.21 -2.61 45.16
CA ASP A 84 -44.59 -3.76 45.96
C ASP A 84 -43.48 -4.83 46.00
N LEU A 85 -42.48 -4.73 45.10
CA LEU A 85 -41.28 -5.56 45.11
C LEU A 85 -40.25 -5.12 46.16
N PHE A 86 -40.40 -3.91 46.71
CA PHE A 86 -39.49 -3.34 47.69
C PHE A 86 -40.06 -3.49 49.10
N GLN A 87 -39.20 -3.42 50.11
CA GLN A 87 -39.65 -3.49 51.51
C GLN A 87 -40.58 -2.30 51.85
N PRO A 88 -41.67 -2.53 52.61
CA PRO A 88 -42.53 -1.46 53.08
C PRO A 88 -41.78 -0.54 54.07
N SER A 89 -42.15 0.74 54.09
CA SER A 89 -41.53 1.76 54.96
C SER A 89 -42.25 1.96 56.29
N ASP A 90 -42.88 0.91 56.81
CA ASP A 90 -43.68 0.95 58.04
C ASP A 90 -42.84 0.77 59.33
N THR A 91 -41.62 0.23 59.20
CA THR A 91 -40.69 0.00 60.30
C THR A 91 -39.32 0.62 59.99
N SER A 92 -38.53 0.96 61.03
CA SER A 92 -37.15 1.45 60.83
C SER A 92 -36.27 0.47 60.06
N PHE A 93 -36.52 -0.84 60.22
CA PHE A 93 -35.88 -1.88 59.40
C PHE A 93 -36.29 -1.77 57.93
N GLY A 94 -37.60 -1.73 57.65
CA GLY A 94 -38.13 -1.70 56.29
C GLY A 94 -37.78 -0.42 55.53
N GLU A 95 -37.79 0.73 56.21
CA GLU A 95 -37.35 2.01 55.66
C GLU A 95 -35.86 1.97 55.27
N ALA A 96 -34.99 1.49 56.18
CA ALA A 96 -33.57 1.35 55.92
C ALA A 96 -33.30 0.35 54.78
N ALA A 97 -33.99 -0.79 54.76
CA ALA A 97 -33.90 -1.79 53.71
C ALA A 97 -34.32 -1.22 52.35
N ARG A 98 -35.49 -0.58 52.28
CA ARG A 98 -36.03 0.02 51.05
C ARG A 98 -35.08 1.07 50.48
N LYS A 99 -34.56 1.96 51.33
CA LYS A 99 -33.61 3.00 50.91
C LYS A 99 -32.39 2.42 50.21
N ILE A 100 -31.83 1.34 50.76
CA ILE A 100 -30.68 0.66 50.15
C ILE A 100 -31.08 -0.11 48.89
N GLN A 101 -32.23 -0.80 48.88
CA GLN A 101 -32.72 -1.49 47.68
C GLN A 101 -32.92 -0.54 46.51
N VAL A 102 -33.56 0.62 46.73
CA VAL A 102 -33.80 1.61 45.68
C VAL A 102 -32.49 2.22 45.20
N ALA A 103 -31.56 2.56 46.09
CA ALA A 103 -30.25 3.09 45.70
C ALA A 103 -29.42 2.08 44.88
N THR A 104 -29.47 0.79 45.24
CA THR A 104 -28.84 -0.30 44.48
C THR A 104 -29.52 -0.47 43.12
N PHE A 105 -30.85 -0.47 43.08
CA PHE A 105 -31.64 -0.55 41.85
C PHE A 105 -31.36 0.63 40.90
N ARG A 106 -31.26 1.85 41.43
CA ARG A 106 -30.81 3.03 40.67
C ARG A 106 -29.45 2.77 40.03
N THR A 107 -28.50 2.22 40.80
CA THR A 107 -27.15 1.93 40.30
C THR A 107 -27.17 0.89 39.17
N GLU A 108 -28.05 -0.11 39.22
CA GLU A 108 -28.27 -1.05 38.11
C GLU A 108 -28.83 -0.36 36.86
N LEU A 109 -29.83 0.51 37.02
CA LEU A 109 -30.38 1.31 35.92
C LEU A 109 -29.35 2.25 35.31
N GLU A 110 -28.44 2.81 36.12
CA GLU A 110 -27.34 3.65 35.61
C GLU A 110 -26.35 2.83 34.80
N LYS A 111 -26.07 1.60 35.23
CA LYS A 111 -25.22 0.67 34.48
C LYS A 111 -25.82 0.32 33.13
N GLU A 112 -27.13 0.02 33.10
CA GLU A 112 -27.84 -0.29 31.85
C GLU A 112 -27.87 0.92 30.90
N ALA A 113 -28.19 2.11 31.42
CA ALA A 113 -28.18 3.33 30.62
C ALA A 113 -26.79 3.65 30.04
N ARG A 114 -25.71 3.43 30.80
CA ARG A 114 -24.33 3.56 30.31
C ARG A 114 -24.02 2.57 29.19
N ALA A 115 -24.51 1.33 29.29
CA ALA A 115 -24.35 0.34 28.22
C ALA A 115 -25.07 0.80 26.94
N ALA A 116 -26.33 1.23 27.05
CA ALA A 116 -27.09 1.75 25.92
C ALA A 116 -26.43 2.99 25.27
N PHE A 117 -25.92 3.93 26.07
CA PHE A 117 -25.19 5.08 25.53
C PHE A 117 -23.89 4.69 24.85
N THR A 118 -23.21 3.65 25.34
CA THR A 118 -22.01 3.10 24.69
C THR A 118 -22.36 2.49 23.34
N ASP A 119 -23.51 1.82 23.23
CA ASP A 119 -24.00 1.26 21.97
C ASP A 119 -24.35 2.37 20.97
N ILE A 120 -25.02 3.43 21.41
CA ILE A 120 -25.28 4.64 20.60
C ILE A 120 -23.96 5.27 20.13
N ASP A 121 -22.98 5.42 21.02
CA ASP A 121 -21.65 5.94 20.66
C ASP A 121 -20.96 5.02 19.63
N ALA A 122 -21.05 3.70 19.77
CA ALA A 122 -20.48 2.75 18.80
C ALA A 122 -21.15 2.87 17.42
N VAL A 123 -22.47 2.99 17.41
CA VAL A 123 -23.30 3.22 16.23
C VAL A 123 -22.86 4.52 15.56
N VAL A 124 -22.81 5.65 16.28
CA VAL A 124 -22.30 6.94 15.78
C VAL A 124 -20.90 6.83 15.19
N ASN A 125 -20.00 6.07 15.82
CA ASN A 125 -18.62 5.91 15.37
C ASN A 125 -18.46 4.96 14.15
N SER A 126 -19.46 4.13 13.84
CA SER A 126 -19.41 3.18 12.71
C SER A 126 -19.49 3.84 11.32
N GLY A 127 -19.82 5.14 11.25
CA GLY A 127 -19.81 5.91 10.01
C GLY A 127 -21.09 5.83 9.18
N ASN A 128 -22.11 5.07 9.61
CA ASN A 128 -23.40 5.09 8.91
C ASN A 128 -24.09 6.47 9.06
N PRO A 129 -24.97 6.85 8.11
CA PRO A 129 -25.81 8.02 8.27
C PRO A 129 -26.79 7.83 9.44
N TYR A 130 -26.76 8.76 10.39
CA TYR A 130 -27.69 8.82 11.51
C TYR A 130 -28.39 10.17 11.53
N ASN A 131 -29.64 10.16 11.98
CA ASN A 131 -30.40 11.37 12.21
C ASN A 131 -30.22 11.81 13.67
N MET A 132 -29.85 13.07 13.89
CA MET A 132 -29.69 13.62 15.24
C MET A 132 -30.99 13.51 16.06
N GLN A 133 -32.15 13.57 15.42
CA GLN A 133 -33.43 13.41 16.09
C GLN A 133 -33.60 12.02 16.68
N GLU A 134 -33.16 10.97 15.97
CA GLU A 134 -33.26 9.58 16.46
C GLU A 134 -32.38 9.38 17.69
N ILE A 135 -31.19 9.96 17.68
CA ILE A 135 -30.28 9.94 18.85
C ILE A 135 -30.91 10.67 20.03
N ASP A 136 -31.47 11.86 19.81
CA ASP A 136 -32.15 12.63 20.86
C ASP A 136 -33.36 11.87 21.44
N ASP A 137 -34.15 11.22 20.59
CA ASP A 137 -35.31 10.41 21.01
C ASP A 137 -34.90 9.19 21.83
N GLU A 138 -33.82 8.49 21.43
CA GLU A 138 -33.29 7.33 22.15
C GLU A 138 -32.70 7.70 23.51
N LEU A 139 -31.87 8.76 23.56
CA LEU A 139 -31.29 9.28 24.80
C LEU A 139 -32.38 9.71 25.79
N ASN A 140 -33.38 10.47 25.32
CA ASN A 140 -34.49 10.91 26.15
C ASN A 140 -35.38 9.74 26.59
N GLY A 141 -35.60 8.76 25.72
CA GLY A 141 -36.35 7.53 26.03
C GLY A 141 -35.74 6.75 27.19
N ILE A 142 -34.41 6.63 27.23
CA ILE A 142 -33.67 5.98 28.33
C ILE A 142 -33.82 6.77 29.64
N VAL A 143 -33.58 8.09 29.57
CA VAL A 143 -33.66 8.99 30.75
C VAL A 143 -35.06 8.95 31.34
N ASP A 144 -36.08 9.27 30.54
CA ASP A 144 -37.45 9.41 31.02
C ASP A 144 -38.07 8.05 31.37
N GLY A 145 -37.74 6.99 30.63
CA GLY A 145 -38.19 5.63 30.90
C GLY A 145 -37.75 5.15 32.29
N HIS A 146 -36.45 5.15 32.57
CA HIS A 146 -35.91 4.70 33.86
C HIS A 146 -36.27 5.66 35.00
N SER A 147 -36.26 6.98 34.79
CA SER A 147 -36.71 7.95 35.80
C SER A 147 -38.17 7.74 36.18
N LYS A 148 -39.05 7.40 35.23
CA LYS A 148 -40.47 7.15 35.51
C LYS A 148 -40.67 5.91 36.37
N VAL A 149 -39.89 4.84 36.12
CA VAL A 149 -39.91 3.64 36.98
C VAL A 149 -39.46 3.98 38.39
N LEU A 150 -38.33 4.67 38.54
CA LEU A 150 -37.82 5.09 39.85
C LEU A 150 -38.79 6.03 40.56
N ALA A 151 -39.42 6.98 39.87
CA ALA A 151 -40.34 7.94 40.49
C ALA A 151 -41.57 7.27 41.11
N GLY A 152 -41.99 6.12 40.56
CA GLY A 152 -43.05 5.30 41.14
C GLY A 152 -42.65 4.58 42.43
N ILE A 153 -41.35 4.47 42.72
CA ILE A 153 -40.81 3.80 43.91
C ILE A 153 -40.28 4.83 44.91
N ASP A 154 -39.42 5.74 44.46
CA ASP A 154 -38.78 6.81 45.22
C ASP A 154 -38.47 8.03 44.31
N PRO A 155 -39.18 9.16 44.51
CA PRO A 155 -38.97 10.37 43.72
C PRO A 155 -37.57 11.01 43.87
N GLU A 156 -36.92 10.87 45.03
CA GLU A 156 -35.61 11.46 45.29
C GLU A 156 -34.53 10.71 44.49
N GLU A 157 -34.56 9.38 44.52
CA GLU A 157 -33.62 8.55 43.76
C GLU A 157 -33.85 8.67 42.25
N SER A 158 -35.10 8.89 41.80
CA SER A 158 -35.42 9.24 40.41
C SER A 158 -34.78 10.56 39.97
N ALA A 159 -34.82 11.60 40.82
CA ALA A 159 -34.20 12.89 40.53
C ALA A 159 -32.67 12.75 40.42
N LYS A 160 -32.04 12.01 41.34
CA LYS A 160 -30.59 11.73 41.31
C LYS A 160 -30.19 10.96 40.05
N TYR A 161 -30.97 9.93 39.69
CA TYR A 161 -30.77 9.18 38.46
C TYR A 161 -30.83 10.08 37.23
N ARG A 162 -31.90 10.89 37.11
CA ARG A 162 -32.11 11.78 35.97
C ARG A 162 -30.93 12.72 35.80
N GLN A 163 -30.46 13.32 36.89
CA GLN A 163 -29.30 14.20 36.87
C GLN A 163 -28.04 13.48 36.37
N SER A 164 -27.74 12.30 36.93
CA SER A 164 -26.57 11.47 36.57
C SER A 164 -26.57 11.09 35.09
N ILE A 165 -27.70 10.58 34.59
CA ILE A 165 -27.81 10.09 33.21
C ILE A 165 -27.97 11.23 32.21
N THR A 166 -28.58 12.36 32.57
CA THR A 166 -28.64 13.53 31.67
C THR A 166 -27.24 14.09 31.36
N ILE A 167 -26.33 14.10 32.35
CA ILE A 167 -24.94 14.53 32.12
C ILE A 167 -24.25 13.60 31.11
N LEU A 168 -24.44 12.28 31.25
CA LEU A 168 -23.88 11.30 30.33
C LEU A 168 -24.51 11.40 28.93
N GLY A 169 -25.84 11.52 28.86
CA GLY A 169 -26.57 11.68 27.59
C GLY A 169 -26.14 12.92 26.84
N ASN A 170 -25.93 14.05 27.52
CA ASN A 170 -25.39 15.27 26.92
C ASN A 170 -23.96 15.09 26.36
N ALA A 171 -23.13 14.27 27.01
CA ALA A 171 -21.79 13.97 26.52
C ALA A 171 -21.83 13.11 25.24
N THR A 172 -22.64 12.05 25.22
CA THR A 172 -22.88 11.21 24.02
C THR A 172 -23.49 12.03 22.88
N ARG A 173 -24.48 12.88 23.19
CA ARG A 173 -25.09 13.82 22.24
C ARG A 173 -24.06 14.76 21.61
N LYS A 174 -23.19 15.34 22.43
CA LYS A 174 -22.11 16.22 21.95
C LYS A 174 -21.16 15.46 21.03
N ASN A 175 -20.75 14.25 21.41
CA ASN A 175 -19.90 13.40 20.57
C ASN A 175 -20.56 13.12 19.20
N ALA A 176 -21.85 12.81 19.18
CA ALA A 176 -22.62 12.64 17.95
C ALA A 176 -22.62 13.90 17.07
N LEU A 177 -22.86 15.08 17.65
CA LEU A 177 -22.80 16.35 16.93
C LEU A 177 -21.40 16.63 16.36
N ASP A 178 -20.35 16.42 17.15
CA ASP A 178 -18.96 16.61 16.72
C ASP A 178 -18.64 15.65 15.55
N ARG A 179 -19.12 14.41 15.60
CA ARG A 179 -18.95 13.43 14.50
C ARG A 179 -19.69 13.82 13.24
N ILE A 180 -20.95 14.27 13.35
CA ILE A 180 -21.74 14.75 12.21
C ILE A 180 -21.07 15.97 11.57
N ALA A 181 -20.62 16.93 12.38
CA ALA A 181 -19.92 18.12 11.91
C ALA A 181 -18.63 17.74 11.16
N ASN A 182 -17.80 16.86 11.74
CA ASN A 182 -16.58 16.38 11.09
C ASN A 182 -16.85 15.63 9.78
N ARG A 183 -17.94 14.85 9.71
CA ARG A 183 -18.34 14.17 8.47
C ARG A 183 -18.75 15.18 7.40
N ILE A 184 -19.58 16.16 7.74
CA ILE A 184 -20.00 17.21 6.81
C ILE A 184 -18.79 17.98 6.30
N GLU A 185 -17.83 18.31 7.17
CA GLU A 185 -16.58 18.95 6.77
C GLU A 185 -15.80 18.07 5.78
N ALA A 186 -15.65 16.78 6.08
CA ALA A 186 -14.94 15.83 5.20
C ALA A 186 -15.65 15.66 3.84
N GLU A 187 -16.99 15.59 3.82
CA GLU A 187 -17.78 15.54 2.59
C GLU A 187 -17.65 16.82 1.76
N ASN A 188 -17.68 17.99 2.41
CA ASN A 188 -17.48 19.27 1.72
C ASN A 188 -16.06 19.37 1.16
N LEU A 189 -15.04 18.91 1.91
CA LEU A 189 -13.67 18.86 1.43
C LEU A 189 -13.53 17.93 0.21
N ALA A 190 -14.13 16.75 0.26
CA ALA A 190 -14.13 15.81 -0.86
C ALA A 190 -14.80 16.41 -2.12
N LYS A 191 -15.91 17.14 -1.96
CA LYS A 191 -16.57 17.84 -3.07
C LYS A 191 -15.69 18.96 -3.66
N VAL A 192 -14.99 19.71 -2.81
CA VAL A 192 -14.02 20.71 -3.27
C VAL A 192 -12.91 20.03 -4.07
N ASP A 193 -12.34 18.93 -3.58
CA ASP A 193 -11.28 18.20 -4.27
C ASP A 193 -11.74 17.61 -5.61
N GLU A 194 -12.94 17.03 -5.66
CA GLU A 194 -13.57 16.57 -6.91
C GLU A 194 -13.71 17.71 -7.92
N GLU A 195 -14.16 18.88 -7.47
CA GLU A 195 -14.35 20.03 -8.35
C GLU A 195 -13.01 20.63 -8.81
N LEU A 196 -11.97 20.62 -7.97
CA LEU A 196 -10.61 20.98 -8.37
C LEU A 196 -10.08 20.03 -9.45
N ASP A 197 -10.36 18.74 -9.36
CA ASP A 197 -10.00 17.77 -10.39
C ASP A 197 -10.82 17.94 -11.67
N ASN A 198 -12.08 18.35 -11.58
CA ASN A 198 -12.89 18.75 -12.73
C ASN A 198 -12.30 19.99 -13.40
N LEU A 199 -11.90 21.01 -12.64
CA LEU A 199 -11.22 22.19 -13.16
C LEU A 199 -9.92 21.82 -13.89
N LYS A 200 -9.08 20.93 -13.32
CA LYS A 200 -7.84 20.47 -13.98
C LYS A 200 -8.10 19.91 -15.39
N LYS A 201 -9.24 19.25 -15.60
CA LYS A 201 -9.65 18.68 -16.91
C LYS A 201 -10.28 19.72 -17.83
N GLN A 202 -11.12 20.60 -17.28
CA GLN A 202 -11.89 21.58 -18.06
C GLN A 202 -11.04 22.76 -18.53
N VAL A 203 -10.19 23.32 -17.66
CA VAL A 203 -9.44 24.56 -17.94
C VAL A 203 -8.59 24.47 -19.23
N PRO A 204 -7.84 23.38 -19.51
CA PRO A 204 -7.12 23.25 -20.78
C PRO A 204 -8.04 23.31 -22.01
N THR A 205 -9.21 22.66 -21.94
CA THR A 205 -10.20 22.62 -23.02
C THR A 205 -10.83 24.00 -23.24
N LEU A 206 -11.15 24.71 -22.15
CA LEU A 206 -11.71 26.06 -22.21
C LEU A 206 -10.72 27.04 -22.80
N LEU A 207 -9.46 26.96 -22.37
CA LEU A 207 -8.39 27.73 -22.99
C LEU A 207 -8.41 27.49 -24.51
N ASP A 208 -8.33 26.25 -24.99
CA ASP A 208 -8.33 25.97 -26.43
C ASP A 208 -9.61 26.42 -27.18
N THR A 209 -10.75 26.49 -26.50
CA THR A 209 -12.04 26.89 -27.06
C THR A 209 -12.16 28.42 -27.22
N TYR A 210 -11.73 29.19 -26.22
CA TYR A 210 -11.81 30.65 -26.26
C TYR A 210 -10.58 31.25 -26.94
N THR A 211 -10.82 31.96 -28.03
CA THR A 211 -9.76 32.56 -28.87
C THR A 211 -9.27 33.90 -28.34
N THR A 212 -10.08 34.60 -27.52
CA THR A 212 -9.71 35.88 -26.92
C THR A 212 -9.44 35.74 -25.42
N PHE A 213 -8.55 36.59 -24.90
CA PHE A 213 -8.22 36.63 -23.49
C PHE A 213 -9.41 37.07 -22.61
N GLU A 214 -10.19 38.05 -23.07
CA GLU A 214 -11.32 38.59 -22.33
C GLU A 214 -12.47 37.58 -22.16
N ASP A 215 -12.79 36.82 -23.21
CA ASP A 215 -13.83 35.79 -23.13
C ASP A 215 -13.43 34.69 -22.14
N TYR A 216 -12.15 34.29 -22.16
CA TYR A 216 -11.62 33.32 -21.22
C TYR A 216 -11.67 33.83 -19.77
N LYS A 217 -11.29 35.10 -19.53
CA LYS A 217 -11.35 35.71 -18.19
C LYS A 217 -12.74 35.72 -17.59
N LEU A 218 -13.77 35.95 -18.41
CA LEU A 218 -15.16 35.91 -17.96
C LEU A 218 -15.55 34.51 -17.46
N VAL A 219 -15.16 33.47 -18.21
CA VAL A 219 -15.45 32.07 -17.87
C VAL A 219 -14.62 31.58 -16.68
N GLU A 220 -13.33 31.94 -16.62
CA GLU A 220 -12.50 31.69 -15.44
C GLU A 220 -13.17 32.25 -14.18
N LYS A 221 -13.64 33.51 -14.24
CA LYS A 221 -14.29 34.13 -13.08
C LYS A 221 -15.51 33.35 -12.62
N GLN A 222 -16.32 32.86 -13.55
CA GLN A 222 -17.50 32.03 -13.21
C GLN A 222 -17.10 30.70 -12.56
N LEU A 223 -16.07 30.02 -13.12
CA LEU A 223 -15.54 28.79 -12.55
C LEU A 223 -14.92 28.99 -11.16
N LYS A 224 -14.19 30.10 -10.97
CA LYS A 224 -13.63 30.43 -9.65
C LYS A 224 -14.74 30.69 -8.63
N LEU A 225 -15.80 31.39 -9.02
CA LEU A 225 -16.94 31.64 -8.15
C LEU A 225 -17.65 30.35 -7.73
N SER A 226 -17.87 29.40 -8.65
CA SER A 226 -18.53 28.13 -8.31
C SER A 226 -17.71 27.31 -7.30
N VAL A 227 -16.38 27.29 -7.42
CA VAL A 227 -15.53 26.59 -6.45
C VAL A 227 -15.35 27.38 -5.16
N ASP A 228 -15.27 28.71 -5.21
CA ASP A 228 -15.20 29.57 -4.03
C ASP A 228 -16.43 29.37 -3.12
N GLU A 229 -17.63 29.25 -3.71
CA GLU A 229 -18.85 28.92 -2.96
C GLU A 229 -18.74 27.60 -2.18
N LEU A 230 -18.12 26.58 -2.76
CA LEU A 230 -17.86 25.31 -2.07
C LEU A 230 -16.80 25.46 -0.98
N ILE A 231 -15.74 26.22 -1.25
CA ILE A 231 -14.65 26.49 -0.29
C ILE A 231 -15.15 27.26 0.94
N THR A 232 -16.21 28.07 0.83
CA THR A 232 -16.78 28.71 2.03
C THR A 232 -17.41 27.73 3.02
N ARG A 233 -17.60 26.46 2.63
CA ARG A 233 -18.24 25.41 3.45
C ARG A 233 -17.24 24.48 4.15
N ILE A 234 -15.93 24.69 3.96
CA ILE A 234 -14.86 23.91 4.60
C ILE A 234 -14.22 24.70 5.77
N ASP A 235 -13.32 24.06 6.50
CA ASP A 235 -12.52 24.70 7.56
C ASP A 235 -11.81 25.98 7.05
N PRO A 236 -12.02 27.14 7.68
CA PRO A 236 -11.37 28.41 7.35
C PRO A 236 -9.84 28.31 7.22
N ALA A 237 -9.18 27.43 7.98
CA ALA A 237 -7.74 27.24 7.91
C ALA A 237 -7.28 26.69 6.55
N LYS A 238 -8.13 25.92 5.86
CA LYS A 238 -7.84 25.28 4.56
C LYS A 238 -8.23 26.16 3.36
N VAL A 239 -8.99 27.23 3.57
CA VAL A 239 -9.50 28.10 2.49
C VAL A 239 -8.37 28.71 1.66
N ALA A 240 -7.34 29.27 2.32
CA ALA A 240 -6.22 29.90 1.62
C ALA A 240 -5.43 28.88 0.79
N GLU A 241 -5.23 27.67 1.32
CA GLU A 241 -4.57 26.57 0.61
C GLU A 241 -5.34 26.19 -0.66
N LYS A 242 -6.65 25.96 -0.56
CA LYS A 242 -7.48 25.55 -1.70
C LYS A 242 -7.61 26.64 -2.76
N LYS A 243 -7.68 27.92 -2.36
CA LYS A 243 -7.61 29.05 -3.30
C LYS A 243 -6.28 29.12 -4.05
N ASN A 244 -5.18 28.82 -3.37
CA ASN A 244 -3.87 28.73 -4.02
C ASN A 244 -3.81 27.55 -4.99
N GLU A 245 -4.44 26.42 -4.66
CA GLU A 245 -4.56 25.27 -5.57
C GLU A 245 -5.33 25.63 -6.85
N ILE A 246 -6.47 26.32 -6.74
CA ILE A 246 -7.21 26.86 -7.90
C ILE A 246 -6.27 27.70 -8.77
N ASN A 247 -5.59 28.70 -8.20
CA ASN A 247 -4.71 29.58 -8.97
C ASN A 247 -3.58 28.81 -9.65
N LYS A 248 -3.03 27.77 -9.00
CA LYS A 248 -2.02 26.88 -9.60
C LYS A 248 -2.58 26.08 -10.77
N ILE A 249 -3.81 25.57 -10.69
CA ILE A 249 -4.46 24.84 -11.80
C ILE A 249 -4.54 25.74 -13.05
N PHE A 250 -5.06 26.96 -12.89
CA PHE A 250 -5.17 27.93 -13.97
C PHE A 250 -3.80 28.32 -14.53
N LYS A 251 -2.85 28.67 -13.65
CA LYS A 251 -1.46 29.00 -14.05
C LYS A 251 -0.84 27.85 -14.85
N ASN A 252 -0.90 26.61 -14.35
CA ASN A 252 -0.27 25.47 -15.01
C ASN A 252 -0.88 25.18 -16.38
N ALA A 253 -2.20 25.29 -16.52
CA ALA A 253 -2.87 25.12 -17.80
C ALA A 253 -2.47 26.21 -18.81
N VAL A 254 -2.34 27.47 -18.36
CA VAL A 254 -1.84 28.58 -19.20
C VAL A 254 -0.40 28.34 -19.63
N ILE A 255 0.48 27.94 -18.71
CA ILE A 255 1.88 27.56 -19.00
C ILE A 255 1.90 26.46 -20.08
N ASP A 256 1.08 25.42 -19.93
CA ASP A 256 1.02 24.32 -20.89
C ASP A 256 0.56 24.76 -22.28
N ARG A 257 -0.46 25.63 -22.34
CA ARG A 257 -0.96 26.19 -23.60
C ARG A 257 0.07 27.08 -24.28
N ILE A 258 0.76 27.95 -23.54
CA ILE A 258 1.83 28.80 -24.09
C ILE A 258 2.92 27.91 -24.68
N GLY A 259 3.37 26.89 -23.95
CA GLY A 259 4.36 25.93 -24.46
C GLY A 259 3.90 25.24 -25.75
N ASN A 260 2.62 24.83 -25.83
CA ASN A 260 2.07 24.22 -27.04
C ASN A 260 1.96 25.20 -28.22
N TYR A 261 1.57 26.45 -27.95
CA TYR A 261 1.47 27.51 -28.96
C TYR A 261 2.85 27.79 -29.57
N VAL A 262 3.86 28.01 -28.73
CA VAL A 262 5.24 28.32 -29.14
C VAL A 262 5.87 27.18 -29.95
N LEU A 263 5.53 25.92 -29.67
CA LEU A 263 6.03 24.78 -30.47
C LEU A 263 5.36 24.67 -31.85
N LYS A 264 4.11 25.13 -31.98
CA LYS A 264 3.36 25.07 -33.24
C LYS A 264 3.68 26.26 -34.14
N ASP A 265 3.83 27.45 -33.56
CA ASP A 265 4.08 28.68 -34.28
C ASP A 265 5.56 28.86 -34.62
N LYS A 266 5.93 28.50 -35.86
CA LYS A 266 7.29 28.67 -36.38
C LYS A 266 7.69 30.14 -36.59
N THR A 267 6.75 31.09 -36.54
CA THR A 267 7.03 32.51 -36.75
C THR A 267 7.41 33.24 -35.46
N PHE A 268 7.06 32.68 -34.30
CA PHE A 268 7.33 33.28 -33.00
C PHE A 268 8.83 33.45 -32.71
N ALA A 269 9.64 32.44 -33.03
CA ALA A 269 11.10 32.48 -32.86
C ALA A 269 11.79 31.50 -33.82
N ALA A 270 13.00 31.86 -34.29
CA ALA A 270 13.75 31.03 -35.22
C ALA A 270 14.41 29.82 -34.51
N THR A 271 14.71 29.96 -33.21
CA THR A 271 15.32 28.90 -32.40
C THR A 271 14.64 28.77 -31.02
N PRO A 272 14.74 27.60 -30.36
CA PRO A 272 14.19 27.43 -29.01
C PRO A 272 14.86 28.32 -27.96
N GLY A 273 16.14 28.65 -28.15
CA GLY A 273 16.86 29.56 -27.26
C GLY A 273 16.26 30.97 -27.35
N GLU A 274 15.99 31.43 -28.57
CA GLU A 274 15.29 32.71 -28.80
C GLU A 274 13.86 32.68 -28.24
N ALA A 275 13.11 31.59 -28.44
CA ALA A 275 11.78 31.43 -27.85
C ALA A 275 11.82 31.54 -26.32
N SER A 276 12.79 30.87 -25.70
CA SER A 276 12.99 30.91 -24.25
C SER A 276 13.32 32.33 -23.74
N MET A 277 14.19 33.06 -24.45
CA MET A 277 14.52 34.45 -24.10
C MET A 277 13.30 35.37 -24.20
N LYS A 278 12.55 35.29 -25.31
CA LYS A 278 11.31 36.08 -25.48
C LYS A 278 10.28 35.80 -24.38
N ILE A 279 10.10 34.52 -24.01
CA ILE A 279 9.21 34.15 -22.89
C ILE A 279 9.69 34.78 -21.58
N MET A 280 10.99 34.75 -21.28
CA MET A 280 11.55 35.38 -20.08
C MET A 280 11.32 36.90 -20.06
N GLU A 281 11.39 37.55 -21.23
CA GLU A 281 11.09 38.98 -21.41
C GLU A 281 9.59 39.30 -21.30
N GLY A 282 8.72 38.30 -21.25
CA GLY A 282 7.27 38.49 -21.14
C GLY A 282 6.58 38.59 -22.50
N GLN A 283 7.19 38.03 -23.54
CA GLN A 283 6.65 37.97 -24.89
C GLN A 283 6.30 36.52 -25.25
N ALA A 284 5.07 36.28 -25.70
CA ALA A 284 4.59 34.96 -26.14
C ALA A 284 3.69 35.06 -27.38
N GLY A 285 3.90 36.06 -28.24
CA GLY A 285 3.06 36.30 -29.42
C GLY A 285 1.63 36.64 -29.01
N ASP A 286 0.64 35.96 -29.60
CA ASP A 286 -0.77 36.11 -29.26
C ASP A 286 -1.09 35.72 -27.81
N MET A 287 -0.22 34.91 -27.19
CA MET A 287 -0.36 34.48 -25.79
C MET A 287 0.32 35.43 -24.79
N THR A 288 0.82 36.58 -25.23
CA THR A 288 1.54 37.54 -24.37
C THR A 288 0.70 38.03 -23.19
N GLN A 289 -0.59 38.30 -23.40
CA GLN A 289 -1.50 38.70 -22.31
C GLN A 289 -1.65 37.57 -21.28
N PHE A 290 -1.88 36.33 -21.73
CA PHE A 290 -1.95 35.17 -20.85
C PHE A 290 -0.65 34.95 -20.04
N LEU A 291 0.50 35.12 -20.67
CA LEU A 291 1.79 35.01 -19.98
C LEU A 291 1.89 36.04 -18.85
N ASN A 292 1.61 37.30 -19.14
CA ASN A 292 1.83 38.39 -18.19
C ASN A 292 0.81 38.41 -17.04
N ASP A 293 -0.41 37.92 -17.27
CA ASP A 293 -1.48 37.95 -16.26
C ASP A 293 -1.45 36.73 -15.32
N TYR A 294 -0.93 35.58 -15.76
CA TYR A 294 -0.93 34.34 -14.97
C TYR A 294 0.45 33.87 -14.51
N VAL A 295 1.52 34.34 -15.16
CA VAL A 295 2.88 33.88 -14.87
C VAL A 295 3.71 35.08 -14.43
N ALA A 296 3.99 35.11 -13.13
CA ALA A 296 4.88 36.10 -12.55
C ALA A 296 6.27 36.02 -13.22
N PRO A 297 7.03 37.13 -13.31
CA PRO A 297 8.34 37.14 -13.96
C PRO A 297 9.29 36.03 -13.49
N GLU A 298 9.30 35.75 -12.19
CA GLU A 298 10.08 34.69 -11.55
C GLU A 298 9.67 33.27 -11.97
N ASP A 299 8.42 33.08 -12.37
CA ASP A 299 7.84 31.79 -12.75
C ASP A 299 7.97 31.49 -14.25
N ARG A 300 8.41 32.45 -15.07
CA ARG A 300 8.56 32.27 -16.52
C ARG A 300 9.55 31.17 -16.89
N MET A 301 10.50 30.87 -16.00
CA MET A 301 11.41 29.74 -16.14
C MET A 301 10.67 28.39 -16.18
N GLU A 302 9.52 28.28 -15.52
CA GLU A 302 8.69 27.08 -15.56
C GLU A 302 8.10 26.84 -16.97
N VAL A 303 7.70 27.92 -17.65
CA VAL A 303 7.27 27.88 -19.06
C VAL A 303 8.40 27.38 -19.96
N VAL A 304 9.61 27.95 -19.79
CA VAL A 304 10.80 27.55 -20.55
C VAL A 304 11.15 26.08 -20.32
N LYS A 305 11.07 25.62 -19.07
CA LYS A 305 11.30 24.22 -18.71
C LYS A 305 10.32 23.30 -19.42
N LYS A 306 9.02 23.56 -19.31
CA LYS A 306 7.98 22.73 -19.97
C LYS A 306 8.11 22.76 -21.49
N LEU A 307 8.45 23.90 -22.08
CA LEU A 307 8.73 24.02 -23.51
C LEU A 307 9.88 23.08 -23.94
N THR A 308 10.96 23.09 -23.16
CA THR A 308 12.14 22.25 -23.41
C THR A 308 11.79 20.76 -23.27
N GLU A 309 11.07 20.37 -22.23
CA GLU A 309 10.61 18.99 -22.01
C GLU A 309 9.75 18.49 -23.17
N LYS A 310 8.76 19.28 -23.61
CA LYS A 310 7.91 18.94 -24.76
C LYS A 310 8.71 18.81 -26.05
N LYS A 311 9.72 19.67 -26.25
CA LYS A 311 10.60 19.58 -27.43
C LYS A 311 11.46 18.31 -27.40
N VAL A 312 12.03 17.95 -26.25
CA VAL A 312 12.78 16.71 -26.08
C VAL A 312 11.88 15.50 -26.34
N ALA A 313 10.65 15.50 -25.82
CA ALA A 313 9.68 14.44 -26.07
C ALA A 313 9.35 14.31 -27.57
N GLN A 314 9.16 15.43 -28.29
CA GLN A 314 8.95 15.44 -29.73
C GLN A 314 10.16 14.91 -30.50
N SER A 315 11.39 15.30 -30.10
CA SER A 315 12.63 14.80 -30.69
C SER A 315 12.77 13.29 -30.49
N ASN A 316 12.52 12.80 -29.28
CA ASN A 316 12.56 11.37 -28.97
C ASN A 316 11.52 10.57 -29.77
N LEU A 317 10.34 11.14 -30.01
CA LEU A 317 9.30 10.53 -30.85
C LEU A 317 9.75 10.45 -32.30
N ILE A 318 10.36 11.51 -32.85
CA ILE A 318 10.92 11.51 -34.20
C ILE A 318 12.03 10.45 -34.30
N ASP A 319 12.99 10.44 -33.38
CA ASP A 319 14.08 9.45 -33.35
C ASP A 319 13.54 8.01 -33.23
N ALA A 320 12.48 7.80 -32.44
CA ALA A 320 11.83 6.50 -32.29
C ALA A 320 11.13 6.07 -33.59
N ASN A 321 10.42 6.99 -34.25
CA ASN A 321 9.78 6.74 -35.54
C ASN A 321 10.80 6.50 -36.66
N GLU A 322 11.92 7.22 -36.67
CA GLU A 322 13.02 6.98 -37.60
C GLU A 322 13.65 5.60 -37.38
N LYS A 323 13.90 5.21 -36.12
CA LYS A 323 14.37 3.87 -35.76
C LYS A 323 13.38 2.79 -36.17
N LEU A 324 12.07 3.00 -35.95
CA LEU A 324 11.03 2.06 -36.35
C LEU A 324 10.94 1.93 -37.88
N THR A 325 10.95 3.05 -38.60
CA THR A 325 10.94 3.07 -40.06
C THR A 325 12.18 2.37 -40.63
N LYS A 326 13.34 2.59 -40.02
CA LYS A 326 14.58 1.88 -40.37
C LYS A 326 14.45 0.37 -40.16
N LYS A 327 13.91 -0.07 -39.01
CA LYS A 327 13.66 -1.51 -38.75
C LYS A 327 12.69 -2.12 -39.76
N LEU A 328 11.60 -1.43 -40.07
CA LEU A 328 10.62 -1.90 -41.06
C LEU A 328 11.26 -2.06 -42.45
N ARG A 329 12.12 -1.11 -42.87
CA ARG A 329 12.88 -1.22 -44.12
C ARG A 329 13.87 -2.39 -44.09
N GLU A 330 14.55 -2.62 -42.96
CA GLU A 330 15.46 -3.77 -42.78
C GLU A 330 14.70 -5.11 -42.87
N ASP A 331 13.49 -5.20 -42.31
CA ASP A 331 12.65 -6.40 -42.39
C ASP A 331 12.08 -6.62 -43.80
N ASP A 332 11.57 -5.58 -44.46
CA ASP A 332 11.13 -5.64 -45.87
C ASP A 332 12.27 -6.12 -46.77
N TYR A 333 13.47 -5.56 -46.60
CA TYR A 333 14.68 -5.99 -47.30
C TYR A 333 14.94 -7.48 -47.09
N ARG A 334 14.89 -7.96 -45.85
CA ARG A 334 15.17 -9.36 -45.52
C ARG A 334 14.16 -10.30 -46.16
N ILE A 335 12.88 -9.97 -46.11
CA ILE A 335 11.81 -10.77 -46.71
C ILE A 335 12.03 -10.90 -48.22
N ILE A 336 12.25 -9.77 -48.90
CA ILE A 336 12.45 -9.73 -50.36
C ILE A 336 13.69 -10.54 -50.76
N MET A 337 14.81 -10.35 -50.05
CA MET A 337 16.05 -11.08 -50.35
C MET A 337 15.95 -12.57 -50.02
N LYS A 338 15.17 -12.95 -49.00
CA LYS A 338 14.92 -14.35 -48.67
C LYS A 338 14.14 -15.03 -49.78
N ASP A 339 13.06 -14.40 -50.27
CA ASP A 339 12.28 -14.94 -51.37
C ASP A 339 13.11 -15.09 -52.65
N PHE A 340 14.05 -14.18 -52.89
CA PHE A 340 15.04 -14.31 -53.97
C PHE A 340 15.94 -15.54 -53.80
N TYR A 341 16.57 -15.70 -52.63
CA TYR A 341 17.49 -16.83 -52.39
C TYR A 341 16.79 -18.19 -52.24
N ASP A 342 15.50 -18.18 -51.89
CA ASP A 342 14.62 -19.35 -51.92
C ASP A 342 14.15 -19.69 -53.35
N GLY A 343 14.45 -18.84 -54.35
CA GLY A 343 14.10 -19.04 -55.76
C GLY A 343 12.65 -18.73 -56.09
N LYS A 344 11.92 -18.02 -55.22
CA LYS A 344 10.51 -17.66 -55.42
C LYS A 344 10.32 -16.46 -56.35
N VAL A 345 11.32 -15.58 -56.42
CA VAL A 345 11.32 -14.39 -57.28
C VAL A 345 12.64 -14.31 -58.06
N GLY A 346 12.57 -13.81 -59.30
CA GLY A 346 13.74 -13.64 -60.15
C GLY A 346 14.55 -12.37 -59.84
N PRO A 347 15.81 -12.24 -60.32
CA PRO A 347 16.67 -11.08 -60.06
C PRO A 347 16.01 -9.71 -60.31
N ASN A 348 15.34 -9.56 -61.46
CA ASN A 348 14.69 -8.30 -61.86
C ASN A 348 13.48 -7.96 -60.97
N GLU A 349 12.73 -8.97 -60.54
CA GLU A 349 11.58 -8.81 -59.64
C GLU A 349 12.06 -8.36 -58.26
N THR A 350 13.15 -8.95 -57.76
CA THR A 350 13.79 -8.57 -56.50
C THR A 350 14.25 -7.10 -56.52
N ILE A 351 14.95 -6.68 -57.58
CA ILE A 351 15.41 -5.29 -57.72
C ILE A 351 14.22 -4.33 -57.78
N THR A 352 13.17 -4.69 -58.52
CA THR A 352 11.95 -3.89 -58.63
C THR A 352 11.24 -3.77 -57.28
N ALA A 353 11.14 -4.87 -56.52
CA ALA A 353 10.53 -4.87 -55.20
C ALA A 353 11.31 -4.02 -54.18
N LEU A 354 12.64 -4.08 -54.20
CA LEU A 354 13.51 -3.25 -53.35
C LEU A 354 13.39 -1.76 -53.71
N HIS A 355 13.37 -1.41 -55.00
CA HIS A 355 13.16 -0.03 -55.46
C HIS A 355 11.77 0.50 -55.11
N ALA A 356 10.72 -0.32 -55.25
CA ALA A 356 9.35 0.05 -54.89
C ALA A 356 9.19 0.36 -53.38
N LYS A 357 10.09 -0.17 -52.54
CA LYS A 357 10.15 0.07 -51.10
C LYS A 357 11.17 1.15 -50.69
N GLU A 358 11.77 1.82 -51.66
CA GLU A 358 12.83 2.82 -51.45
C GLU A 358 14.05 2.27 -50.67
N ILE A 359 14.34 0.98 -50.83
CA ILE A 359 15.48 0.33 -50.17
C ILE A 359 16.71 0.48 -51.07
N PRO A 360 17.77 1.20 -50.64
CA PRO A 360 18.96 1.39 -51.45
C PRO A 360 19.76 0.08 -51.55
N ILE A 361 20.18 -0.27 -52.78
CA ILE A 361 20.98 -1.47 -53.08
C ILE A 361 22.40 -1.03 -53.46
N SER A 362 23.42 -1.70 -52.92
CA SER A 362 24.81 -1.43 -53.33
C SER A 362 25.15 -2.07 -54.68
N ASN A 363 26.12 -1.54 -55.42
CA ASN A 363 26.52 -2.11 -56.72
C ASN A 363 26.99 -3.57 -56.64
N ASP A 364 27.67 -3.95 -55.55
CA ASP A 364 28.16 -5.33 -55.36
C ASP A 364 27.02 -6.30 -55.03
N GLU A 365 26.00 -5.82 -54.33
CA GLU A 365 24.79 -6.56 -54.03
C GLU A 365 23.86 -6.67 -55.24
N TYR A 366 23.76 -5.61 -56.04
CA TYR A 366 23.09 -5.66 -57.34
C TYR A 366 23.74 -6.74 -58.22
N LYS A 367 25.08 -6.79 -58.28
CA LYS A 367 25.79 -7.84 -59.00
C LYS A 367 25.51 -9.22 -58.42
N SER A 368 25.50 -9.38 -57.10
CA SER A 368 25.24 -10.70 -56.48
C SER A 368 23.82 -11.22 -56.75
N ILE A 369 22.84 -10.33 -56.85
CA ILE A 369 21.47 -10.66 -57.29
C ILE A 369 21.45 -11.09 -58.77
N VAL A 370 22.21 -10.43 -59.63
CA VAL A 370 22.19 -10.70 -61.08
C VAL A 370 23.01 -11.93 -61.48
N THR A 371 24.22 -12.11 -60.93
CA THR A 371 25.16 -13.13 -61.41
C THR A 371 25.21 -14.40 -60.57
N ALA A 372 24.53 -14.42 -59.42
CA ALA A 372 24.72 -15.39 -58.34
C ALA A 372 26.20 -15.47 -57.86
N GLN A 373 26.40 -15.75 -56.57
CA GLN A 373 27.75 -15.98 -56.03
C GLN A 373 27.89 -17.48 -55.71
N ASP A 374 28.90 -18.12 -56.28
CA ASP A 374 29.23 -19.50 -55.93
C ASP A 374 29.86 -19.58 -54.54
N GLU A 375 29.46 -20.57 -53.76
CA GLU A 375 30.01 -20.80 -52.43
C GLU A 375 31.39 -21.47 -52.53
N THR A 376 32.44 -20.78 -52.09
CA THR A 376 33.77 -21.42 -51.98
C THR A 376 33.93 -22.11 -50.61
N PRO A 377 34.81 -23.12 -50.49
CA PRO A 377 35.13 -23.72 -49.18
C PRO A 377 35.62 -22.70 -48.14
N GLY A 378 36.31 -21.64 -48.57
CA GLY A 378 36.73 -20.54 -47.70
C GLY A 378 35.56 -19.72 -47.17
N ASN A 379 34.54 -19.46 -48.01
CA ASN A 379 33.32 -18.79 -47.59
C ASN A 379 32.56 -19.62 -46.56
N LEU A 380 32.46 -20.94 -46.76
CA LEU A 380 31.77 -21.83 -45.83
C LEU A 380 32.46 -21.87 -44.45
N ALA A 381 33.79 -21.88 -44.41
CA ALA A 381 34.54 -21.86 -43.16
C ALA A 381 34.32 -20.56 -42.37
N GLU A 382 34.40 -19.40 -43.04
CA GLU A 382 34.14 -18.11 -42.40
C GLU A 382 32.67 -17.95 -42.01
N TYR A 383 31.73 -18.41 -42.84
CA TYR A 383 30.30 -18.44 -42.50
C TYR A 383 30.04 -19.23 -41.23
N ASN A 384 30.57 -20.44 -41.08
CA ASN A 384 30.37 -21.24 -39.87
C ASN A 384 30.93 -20.56 -38.62
N LYS A 385 32.09 -19.92 -38.73
CA LYS A 385 32.68 -19.12 -37.66
C LYS A 385 31.78 -17.92 -37.30
N MET A 386 31.29 -17.21 -38.31
CA MET A 386 30.39 -16.07 -38.13
C MET A 386 29.02 -16.52 -37.61
N PHE A 387 28.50 -17.68 -38.01
CA PHE A 387 27.26 -18.26 -37.51
C PHE A 387 27.34 -18.55 -36.02
N ASN A 388 28.47 -19.10 -35.57
CA ASN A 388 28.72 -19.29 -34.15
C ASN A 388 28.82 -17.94 -33.42
N ARG A 389 29.55 -16.95 -33.97
CA ARG A 389 29.63 -15.60 -33.40
C ARG A 389 28.27 -14.90 -33.35
N VAL A 390 27.44 -15.08 -34.38
CA VAL A 390 26.05 -14.66 -34.38
C VAL A 390 25.39 -15.36 -33.23
N ASN A 391 25.35 -16.69 -33.13
CA ASN A 391 24.76 -17.46 -31.99
C ASN A 391 25.16 -16.93 -30.63
N VAL A 392 26.37 -16.40 -30.52
CA VAL A 392 26.87 -15.81 -29.29
C VAL A 392 26.84 -14.27 -29.21
N ASP A 393 26.07 -13.56 -30.02
CA ASP A 393 25.91 -12.09 -30.01
C ASP A 393 27.24 -11.31 -30.03
N LEU A 394 28.26 -11.89 -30.66
CA LEU A 394 29.58 -11.28 -30.85
C LEU A 394 29.79 -10.85 -32.30
N LEU A 395 28.71 -10.76 -33.06
CA LEU A 395 28.74 -10.33 -34.42
C LEU A 395 27.62 -9.32 -34.66
N SER A 396 28.02 -8.10 -34.96
CA SER A 396 27.11 -7.04 -35.36
C SER A 396 26.66 -7.22 -36.81
N VAL A 397 25.50 -6.65 -37.17
CA VAL A 397 25.03 -6.60 -38.56
C VAL A 397 26.06 -5.92 -39.47
N GLY A 398 26.74 -4.87 -38.96
CA GLY A 398 27.81 -4.20 -39.70
C GLY A 398 29.00 -5.10 -40.02
N GLU A 399 29.38 -6.02 -39.13
CA GLU A 399 30.44 -7.01 -39.40
C GLU A 399 30.00 -8.06 -40.42
N ILE A 400 28.72 -8.48 -40.39
CA ILE A 400 28.13 -9.36 -41.41
C ILE A 400 28.20 -8.68 -42.78
N ASP A 401 27.77 -7.42 -42.86
CA ASP A 401 27.81 -6.62 -44.09
C ASP A 401 29.23 -6.40 -44.59
N ALA A 402 30.17 -6.10 -43.70
CA ALA A 402 31.57 -5.92 -44.05
C ALA A 402 32.20 -7.22 -44.58
N ALA A 403 31.83 -8.38 -44.04
CA ALA A 403 32.31 -9.67 -44.54
C ALA A 403 31.73 -10.00 -45.92
N ALA A 404 30.44 -9.71 -46.14
CA ALA A 404 29.79 -9.89 -47.44
C ALA A 404 30.43 -9.01 -48.52
N LYS A 405 30.60 -7.70 -48.22
CA LYS A 405 31.27 -6.73 -49.12
C LYS A 405 32.72 -7.12 -49.43
N ALA A 406 33.42 -7.70 -48.45
CA ALA A 406 34.78 -8.19 -48.64
C ALA A 406 34.84 -9.57 -49.36
N ASN A 407 33.72 -10.12 -49.82
CA ASN A 407 33.59 -11.46 -50.40
C ASN A 407 34.12 -12.59 -49.49
N ARG A 408 34.16 -12.36 -48.16
CA ARG A 408 34.53 -13.38 -47.17
C ARG A 408 33.40 -14.37 -46.92
N ILE A 409 32.15 -13.94 -47.10
CA ILE A 409 30.94 -14.78 -47.15
C ILE A 409 30.09 -14.32 -48.34
N THR A 410 29.20 -15.17 -48.83
CA THR A 410 28.25 -14.76 -49.88
C THR A 410 27.16 -13.85 -49.31
N TYR A 411 26.49 -13.05 -50.14
CA TYR A 411 25.33 -12.25 -49.69
C TYR A 411 24.16 -13.13 -49.21
N LYS A 412 24.03 -14.35 -49.75
CA LYS A 412 23.08 -15.37 -49.26
C LYS A 412 23.39 -15.79 -47.83
N GLN A 413 24.66 -16.13 -47.57
CA GLN A 413 25.17 -16.48 -46.24
C GLN A 413 25.01 -15.31 -45.26
N ALA A 414 25.31 -14.09 -45.70
CA ALA A 414 25.10 -12.87 -44.93
C ALA A 414 23.63 -12.68 -44.55
N LEU A 415 22.69 -12.91 -45.48
CA LEU A 415 21.27 -12.84 -45.18
C LEU A 415 20.85 -13.89 -44.15
N GLN A 416 21.32 -15.14 -44.27
CA GLN A 416 21.03 -16.18 -43.27
C GLN A 416 21.55 -15.81 -41.88
N LEU A 417 22.74 -15.22 -41.80
CA LEU A 417 23.30 -14.70 -40.55
C LEU A 417 22.46 -13.57 -39.97
N LYS A 418 22.00 -12.62 -40.82
CA LYS A 418 21.09 -11.55 -40.41
C LYS A 418 19.75 -12.10 -39.96
N ASP A 419 19.17 -13.04 -40.69
CA ASP A 419 17.94 -13.71 -40.30
C ASP A 419 18.08 -14.36 -38.94
N LYS A 420 19.18 -15.08 -38.70
CA LYS A 420 19.48 -15.67 -37.40
C LYS A 420 19.77 -14.63 -36.31
N TYR A 421 20.28 -13.45 -36.67
CA TYR A 421 20.53 -12.34 -35.75
C TYR A 421 19.23 -11.67 -35.32
N PHE A 422 18.34 -11.38 -36.27
CA PHE A 422 17.07 -10.69 -36.04
C PHE A 422 15.92 -11.60 -35.62
N SER A 423 15.97 -12.89 -35.95
CA SER A 423 14.99 -13.88 -35.47
C SER A 423 15.12 -14.18 -33.97
N ARG A 424 16.09 -13.55 -33.30
CA ARG A 424 16.27 -13.71 -31.87
C ARG A 424 15.26 -12.87 -31.14
N SER A 425 14.53 -13.52 -30.26
CA SER A 425 13.72 -12.77 -29.31
C SER A 425 14.63 -12.07 -28.29
N ASP A 426 14.17 -10.98 -27.67
CA ASP A 426 14.85 -10.38 -26.52
C ASP A 426 15.10 -11.43 -25.41
N ASN A 427 14.29 -12.49 -25.37
CA ASN A 427 14.47 -13.61 -24.46
C ASN A 427 15.71 -14.45 -24.78
N ASP A 428 16.10 -14.58 -26.05
CA ASP A 428 17.31 -15.35 -26.41
C ASP A 428 18.56 -14.63 -25.92
N ARG A 429 18.53 -13.29 -25.93
CA ARG A 429 19.58 -12.44 -25.34
C ARG A 429 19.62 -12.60 -23.82
N GLU A 430 18.47 -12.59 -23.16
CA GLU A 430 18.35 -12.80 -21.72
C GLU A 430 18.85 -14.20 -21.31
N ILE A 431 18.38 -15.26 -21.98
CA ILE A 431 18.80 -16.66 -21.78
C ILE A 431 20.31 -16.78 -21.93
N LYS A 432 20.86 -16.17 -22.97
CA LYS A 432 22.28 -16.23 -23.23
C LYS A 432 23.09 -15.49 -22.16
N GLN A 433 22.72 -14.27 -21.80
CA GLN A 433 23.44 -13.52 -20.76
C GLN A 433 23.38 -14.28 -19.42
N ALA A 434 22.23 -14.87 -19.10
CA ALA A 434 22.06 -15.71 -17.94
C ALA A 434 22.96 -16.95 -17.96
N VAL A 435 23.07 -17.65 -19.09
CA VAL A 435 23.98 -18.81 -19.24
C VAL A 435 25.44 -18.39 -19.09
N LEU A 436 25.86 -17.28 -19.73
CA LEU A 436 27.23 -16.78 -19.65
C LEU A 436 27.64 -16.39 -18.22
N ASN A 437 26.72 -15.71 -17.52
CA ASN A 437 26.91 -15.41 -16.10
C ASN A 437 27.00 -16.69 -15.26
N ALA A 438 26.20 -17.71 -15.57
CA ALA A 438 26.20 -18.97 -14.83
C ALA A 438 27.50 -19.78 -15.01
N VAL A 439 28.14 -19.71 -16.19
CA VAL A 439 29.43 -20.37 -16.46
C VAL A 439 30.65 -19.47 -16.17
N ASN A 440 30.42 -18.26 -15.68
CA ASN A 440 31.44 -17.25 -15.40
C ASN A 440 32.34 -16.93 -16.61
N ILE A 441 31.73 -16.82 -17.79
CA ILE A 441 32.39 -16.44 -19.03
C ILE A 441 31.92 -15.04 -19.41
N THR A 442 32.85 -14.09 -19.53
CA THR A 442 32.51 -12.76 -20.05
C THR A 442 32.23 -12.84 -21.54
N SER A 443 31.43 -11.90 -22.07
CA SER A 443 31.16 -11.81 -23.50
C SER A 443 32.45 -11.71 -24.33
N GLU A 444 33.50 -11.10 -23.79
CA GLU A 444 34.82 -10.97 -24.44
C GLU A 444 35.57 -12.31 -24.50
N GLN A 445 35.49 -13.12 -23.45
CA GLN A 445 36.15 -14.43 -23.36
C GLN A 445 35.55 -15.47 -24.31
N MET A 446 34.31 -15.26 -24.77
CA MET A 446 33.67 -16.17 -25.72
C MET A 446 34.43 -16.34 -27.04
N LEU A 447 35.18 -15.33 -27.48
CA LEU A 447 36.03 -15.43 -28.68
C LEU A 447 37.24 -16.35 -28.49
N MET A 448 37.58 -16.67 -27.25
CA MET A 448 38.75 -17.46 -26.87
C MET A 448 38.38 -18.76 -26.16
N LEU A 449 37.11 -19.17 -26.21
CA LEU A 449 36.69 -20.41 -25.58
C LEU A 449 37.37 -21.60 -26.23
N LYS A 450 37.85 -22.50 -25.37
CA LYS A 450 38.27 -23.81 -25.84
C LYS A 450 37.03 -24.57 -26.33
N PRO A 451 37.17 -25.48 -27.31
CA PRO A 451 36.05 -26.25 -27.86
C PRO A 451 35.19 -26.94 -26.79
N GLU A 452 35.80 -27.38 -25.68
CA GLU A 452 35.08 -28.01 -24.57
C GLU A 452 34.15 -27.04 -23.83
N GLN A 453 34.57 -25.78 -23.66
CA GLN A 453 33.76 -24.75 -23.01
C GLN A 453 32.65 -24.23 -23.93
N ASP A 454 32.94 -24.11 -25.23
CA ASP A 454 31.94 -23.75 -26.24
C ASP A 454 30.80 -24.78 -26.27
N ALA A 455 31.14 -26.07 -26.20
CA ALA A 455 30.16 -27.14 -26.11
C ALA A 455 29.28 -27.06 -24.84
N VAL A 456 29.85 -26.68 -23.69
CA VAL A 456 29.08 -26.45 -22.44
C VAL A 456 28.09 -25.30 -22.62
N VAL A 457 28.55 -24.16 -23.14
CA VAL A 457 27.72 -22.96 -23.32
C VAL A 457 26.60 -23.24 -24.32
N ALA A 458 26.90 -23.83 -25.48
CA ALA A 458 25.92 -24.14 -26.51
C ALA A 458 24.83 -25.12 -26.02
N LYS A 459 25.23 -26.21 -25.34
CA LYS A 459 24.28 -27.15 -24.73
C LYS A 459 23.41 -26.46 -23.66
N SER A 460 24.00 -25.55 -22.87
CA SER A 460 23.30 -24.84 -21.78
C SER A 460 22.27 -23.85 -22.32
N ILE A 461 22.60 -23.09 -23.37
CA ILE A 461 21.65 -22.22 -24.07
C ILE A 461 20.51 -23.05 -24.64
N LEU A 462 20.79 -24.17 -25.31
CA LEU A 462 19.76 -25.02 -25.90
C LEU A 462 18.82 -25.62 -24.84
N SER A 463 19.36 -26.14 -23.74
CA SER A 463 18.56 -26.69 -22.63
C SER A 463 17.67 -25.62 -22.00
N THR A 464 18.27 -24.45 -21.70
CA THR A 464 17.56 -23.31 -21.10
C THR A 464 16.44 -22.81 -22.01
N THR A 465 16.70 -22.70 -23.32
CA THR A 465 15.70 -22.28 -24.30
C THR A 465 14.51 -23.23 -24.33
N LYS A 466 14.77 -24.55 -24.39
CA LYS A 466 13.70 -25.57 -24.37
C LYS A 466 12.86 -25.51 -23.08
N GLU A 467 13.51 -25.34 -21.92
CA GLU A 467 12.80 -25.26 -20.63
C GLU A 467 11.98 -23.97 -20.49
N VAL A 468 12.54 -22.83 -20.92
CA VAL A 468 11.85 -21.53 -20.94
C VAL A 468 10.63 -21.57 -21.87
N GLU A 469 10.78 -22.10 -23.09
CA GLU A 469 9.68 -22.25 -24.05
C GLU A 469 8.58 -23.18 -23.49
N ALA A 470 8.96 -24.30 -22.87
CA ALA A 470 8.01 -25.23 -22.27
C ALA A 470 7.23 -24.63 -21.09
N LEU A 471 7.85 -23.79 -20.27
CA LEU A 471 7.18 -23.10 -19.15
C LEU A 471 6.23 -22.01 -19.66
N ARG A 472 6.64 -21.25 -20.68
CA ARG A 472 5.78 -20.22 -21.31
C ARG A 472 4.58 -20.83 -22.02
N ALA A 473 4.77 -21.95 -22.72
CA ALA A 473 3.67 -22.68 -23.36
C ALA A 473 2.61 -23.15 -22.34
N LYS A 474 3.00 -23.32 -21.07
CA LYS A 474 2.12 -23.67 -19.94
C LYS A 474 1.57 -22.45 -19.18
N GLY A 475 1.93 -21.22 -19.58
CA GLY A 475 1.54 -20.00 -18.89
C GLY A 475 2.19 -19.81 -17.51
N LEU A 476 3.29 -20.52 -17.23
CA LEU A 476 3.99 -20.44 -15.95
C LEU A 476 5.00 -19.26 -15.93
N PRO A 477 5.22 -18.62 -14.78
CA PRO A 477 6.25 -17.59 -14.64
C PRO A 477 7.64 -18.19 -14.93
N VAL A 478 8.49 -17.43 -15.60
CA VAL A 478 9.83 -17.88 -16.02
C VAL A 478 10.89 -17.00 -15.36
N ASN A 479 11.76 -17.63 -14.58
CA ASN A 479 13.01 -17.02 -14.10
C ASN A 479 14.18 -17.54 -14.95
N VAL A 480 14.53 -16.78 -16.00
CA VAL A 480 15.55 -17.19 -16.97
C VAL A 480 16.92 -17.39 -16.32
N ALA A 481 17.29 -16.56 -15.35
CA ALA A 481 18.58 -16.63 -14.65
C ALA A 481 18.75 -17.94 -13.87
N GLU A 482 17.69 -18.36 -13.17
CA GLU A 482 17.70 -19.58 -12.36
C GLU A 482 17.74 -20.83 -13.24
N ILE A 483 16.92 -20.87 -14.29
CA ILE A 483 16.88 -21.97 -15.26
C ILE A 483 18.23 -22.11 -15.97
N ALA A 484 18.81 -20.99 -16.40
CA ALA A 484 20.13 -20.97 -17.02
C ALA A 484 21.21 -21.49 -16.08
N ARG A 485 21.20 -21.07 -14.81
CA ARG A 485 22.16 -21.54 -13.80
C ARG A 485 22.01 -23.03 -13.53
N LYS A 486 20.79 -23.52 -13.35
CA LYS A 486 20.48 -24.94 -13.16
C LYS A 486 20.99 -25.78 -14.33
N ASN A 487 20.64 -25.40 -15.56
CA ASN A 487 21.04 -26.13 -16.76
C ASN A 487 22.57 -26.08 -16.99
N ALA A 488 23.19 -24.92 -16.77
CA ALA A 488 24.63 -24.77 -16.89
C ALA A 488 25.38 -25.65 -15.89
N ILE A 489 24.95 -25.69 -14.62
CA ILE A 489 25.54 -26.56 -13.60
C ILE A 489 25.37 -28.04 -13.99
N GLN A 490 24.16 -28.46 -14.39
CA GLN A 490 23.90 -29.85 -14.77
C GLN A 490 24.76 -30.31 -15.96
N ILE A 491 24.95 -29.44 -16.96
CA ILE A 491 25.76 -29.75 -18.14
C ILE A 491 27.25 -29.73 -17.80
N MET A 492 27.70 -28.78 -16.97
CA MET A 492 29.07 -28.76 -16.46
C MET A 492 29.38 -30.02 -15.64
N ASP A 493 28.42 -30.52 -14.87
CA ASP A 493 28.56 -31.74 -14.09
C ASP A 493 28.61 -32.98 -14.98
N THR A 494 27.74 -33.06 -15.97
CA THR A 494 27.73 -34.19 -16.91
C THR A 494 29.04 -34.24 -17.71
N ASN A 495 29.47 -33.10 -18.27
CA ASN A 495 30.73 -33.02 -19.01
C ASN A 495 31.95 -33.27 -18.11
N SER A 496 31.95 -32.79 -16.86
CA SER A 496 33.07 -33.01 -15.93
C SER A 496 33.14 -34.46 -15.46
N THR A 497 31.99 -35.13 -15.23
CA THR A 497 31.93 -36.56 -14.94
C THR A 497 32.41 -37.40 -16.14
N GLU A 498 31.97 -37.12 -17.37
CA GLU A 498 32.47 -37.82 -18.56
C GLU A 498 34.00 -37.67 -18.72
N THR A 499 34.50 -36.46 -18.52
CA THR A 499 35.95 -36.17 -18.59
C THR A 499 36.70 -36.90 -17.48
N TYR A 500 36.17 -36.91 -16.25
CA TYR A 500 36.72 -37.64 -15.11
C TYR A 500 36.75 -39.16 -15.35
N THR A 501 35.65 -39.75 -15.82
CA THR A 501 35.56 -41.19 -16.10
C THR A 501 36.57 -41.59 -17.18
N LYS A 502 36.72 -40.78 -18.22
CA LYS A 502 37.72 -40.99 -19.26
C LYS A 502 39.15 -40.88 -18.71
N ALA A 503 39.42 -39.84 -17.91
CA ALA A 503 40.73 -39.64 -17.29
C ALA A 503 41.11 -40.79 -16.33
N LYS A 504 40.15 -41.28 -15.54
CA LYS A 504 40.33 -42.44 -14.66
C LYS A 504 40.62 -43.70 -15.46
N ALA A 505 39.86 -43.97 -16.51
CA ALA A 505 40.10 -45.11 -17.40
C ALA A 505 41.48 -45.04 -18.07
N ASP A 506 41.89 -43.83 -18.51
CA ASP A 506 43.23 -43.60 -19.07
C ASP A 506 44.33 -43.87 -18.02
N LEU A 507 44.16 -43.44 -16.76
CA LEU A 507 45.12 -43.72 -15.69
C LEU A 507 45.15 -45.18 -15.25
N GLU A 508 44.01 -45.85 -15.15
CA GLU A 508 43.95 -47.29 -14.84
C GLU A 508 44.65 -48.12 -15.92
N LYS A 509 44.43 -47.77 -17.19
CA LYS A 509 45.12 -48.38 -18.33
C LYS A 509 46.64 -48.16 -18.25
N MET A 510 47.08 -46.93 -17.95
CA MET A 510 48.50 -46.61 -17.82
C MET A 510 49.15 -47.26 -16.60
N SER A 511 48.46 -47.29 -15.46
CA SER A 511 48.88 -47.96 -14.22
C SER A 511 49.09 -49.46 -14.44
N THR A 512 48.16 -50.10 -15.14
CA THR A 512 48.28 -51.52 -15.53
C THR A 512 49.46 -51.75 -16.47
N THR A 513 49.64 -50.87 -17.47
CA THR A 513 50.71 -50.98 -18.48
C THR A 513 52.10 -50.83 -17.87
N TYR A 514 52.27 -49.87 -16.95
CA TYR A 514 53.56 -49.49 -16.38
C TYR A 514 53.79 -49.97 -14.93
N LYS A 515 52.84 -50.71 -14.37
CA LYS A 515 52.88 -51.31 -13.02
C LYS A 515 53.17 -50.31 -11.90
N PHE A 516 52.66 -49.09 -11.99
CA PHE A 516 52.70 -48.14 -10.86
C PHE A 516 51.38 -48.18 -10.09
N PRO A 517 51.38 -48.05 -8.76
CA PRO A 517 50.14 -48.07 -7.97
C PRO A 517 49.33 -46.81 -8.23
N TYR A 518 48.12 -46.94 -8.79
CA TYR A 518 47.20 -45.81 -8.92
C TYR A 518 46.41 -45.62 -7.63
N GLN A 519 46.57 -44.44 -7.02
CA GLN A 519 45.63 -43.89 -6.04
C GLN A 519 45.29 -42.47 -6.47
N GLU A 520 44.03 -42.09 -6.34
CA GLU A 520 43.49 -40.84 -6.89
C GLU A 520 44.24 -39.59 -6.41
N ASP A 521 44.74 -39.60 -5.17
CA ASP A 521 45.48 -38.49 -4.56
C ASP A 521 47.01 -38.67 -4.54
N ALA A 522 47.54 -39.78 -5.07
CA ALA A 522 48.96 -40.09 -4.92
C ALA A 522 49.89 -39.27 -5.83
N TYR A 523 49.37 -38.72 -6.94
CA TYR A 523 50.19 -38.04 -7.93
C TYR A 523 49.61 -36.70 -8.33
N LYS A 524 50.45 -35.66 -8.30
CA LYS A 524 50.11 -34.38 -8.91
C LYS A 524 50.58 -34.35 -10.36
N ALA A 525 49.83 -33.67 -11.22
CA ALA A 525 50.22 -33.51 -12.62
C ALA A 525 51.62 -32.88 -12.80
N THR A 526 52.09 -32.08 -11.84
CA THR A 526 53.42 -31.46 -11.83
C THR A 526 54.57 -32.45 -11.59
N ASP A 527 54.28 -33.58 -10.95
CA ASP A 527 55.30 -34.54 -10.52
C ASP A 527 55.52 -35.67 -11.52
N VAL A 528 54.62 -35.80 -12.51
CA VAL A 528 54.65 -36.86 -13.54
C VAL A 528 56.01 -36.96 -14.23
N ASP A 529 56.59 -35.82 -14.62
CA ASP A 529 57.86 -35.80 -15.35
C ASP A 529 59.05 -36.26 -14.49
N LYS A 530 58.95 -36.10 -13.16
CA LYS A 530 59.98 -36.50 -12.19
C LYS A 530 59.84 -37.96 -11.79
N LEU A 531 58.60 -38.41 -11.55
CA LEU A 531 58.28 -39.74 -11.04
C LEU A 531 58.32 -40.82 -12.12
N PHE A 532 57.98 -40.47 -13.36
CA PHE A 532 57.82 -41.43 -14.46
C PHE A 532 58.87 -41.26 -15.57
N LYS A 533 60.13 -41.00 -15.23
CA LYS A 533 61.21 -40.76 -16.22
C LYS A 533 61.39 -41.90 -17.23
N ASN A 534 61.05 -43.12 -16.83
CA ASN A 534 61.17 -44.33 -17.65
C ASN A 534 59.95 -44.58 -18.56
N ILE A 535 58.91 -43.72 -18.50
CA ILE A 535 57.72 -43.80 -19.36
C ILE A 535 57.91 -42.91 -20.60
N PRO A 536 57.51 -43.35 -21.81
CA PRO A 536 57.53 -42.54 -23.02
C PRO A 536 56.88 -41.17 -22.85
N LYS A 537 57.39 -40.17 -23.58
CA LYS A 537 56.94 -38.77 -23.44
C LYS A 537 55.45 -38.58 -23.74
N GLU A 538 54.90 -39.29 -24.73
CA GLU A 538 53.48 -39.19 -25.09
C GLU A 538 52.56 -39.81 -24.02
N ASP A 539 52.97 -40.91 -23.39
CA ASP A 539 52.21 -41.53 -22.30
C ASP A 539 52.28 -40.68 -21.03
N ARG A 540 53.44 -40.05 -20.75
CA ARG A 540 53.55 -39.03 -19.69
C ARG A 540 52.61 -37.85 -19.93
N ARG A 541 52.45 -37.39 -21.18
CA ARG A 541 51.47 -36.32 -21.51
C ARG A 541 50.04 -36.79 -21.25
N THR A 542 49.71 -38.03 -21.58
CA THR A 542 48.39 -38.62 -21.33
C THR A 542 48.11 -38.71 -19.82
N ILE A 543 49.06 -39.24 -19.04
CA ILE A 543 48.99 -39.29 -17.56
C ILE A 543 48.82 -37.88 -16.97
N LYS A 544 49.60 -36.90 -17.46
CA LYS A 544 49.53 -35.51 -17.00
C LYS A 544 48.20 -34.83 -17.33
N ARG A 545 47.62 -35.13 -18.50
CA ARG A 545 46.29 -34.63 -18.88
C ARG A 545 45.23 -35.23 -17.97
N ALA A 546 45.22 -36.56 -17.82
CA ALA A 546 44.25 -37.26 -16.99
C ALA A 546 44.30 -36.82 -15.52
N LEU A 547 45.51 -36.63 -14.94
CA LEU A 547 45.64 -36.10 -13.58
C LEU A 547 45.13 -34.67 -13.45
N ARG A 548 45.35 -33.79 -14.44
CA ARG A 548 44.78 -32.43 -14.43
C ARG A 548 43.27 -32.43 -14.49
N ASP A 549 42.70 -33.31 -15.31
CA ASP A 549 41.25 -33.42 -15.47
C ASP A 549 40.59 -33.94 -14.17
N ILE A 550 41.24 -34.89 -13.49
CA ILE A 550 40.83 -35.38 -12.15
C ILE A 550 40.98 -34.29 -11.08
N GLU A 551 42.12 -33.59 -11.05
CA GLU A 551 42.35 -32.46 -10.14
C GLU A 551 41.29 -31.35 -10.34
N ALA A 552 40.97 -31.02 -11.60
CA ALA A 552 39.95 -30.03 -11.95
C ALA A 552 38.55 -30.48 -11.51
N TYR A 553 38.19 -31.74 -11.74
CA TYR A 553 36.93 -32.32 -11.27
C TYR A 553 36.83 -32.28 -9.73
N ASN A 554 37.87 -32.72 -9.03
CA ASN A 554 37.90 -32.73 -7.56
C ASN A 554 37.83 -31.32 -6.97
N GLN A 555 38.48 -30.33 -7.61
CA GLN A 555 38.35 -28.93 -7.23
C GLN A 555 36.94 -28.39 -7.50
N GLN A 556 36.31 -28.77 -8.62
CA GLN A 556 34.92 -28.41 -8.93
C GLN A 556 33.96 -28.97 -7.88
N GLN A 557 34.10 -30.25 -7.48
CA GLN A 557 33.26 -30.86 -6.45
C GLN A 557 33.46 -30.21 -5.06
N LYS A 558 34.71 -29.84 -4.71
CA LYS A 558 34.99 -29.07 -3.48
C LYS A 558 34.30 -27.71 -3.50
N ASN A 559 34.31 -27.02 -4.64
CA ASN A 559 33.69 -25.70 -4.76
C ASN A 559 32.15 -25.77 -4.70
N LYS A 560 31.52 -26.88 -5.06
CA LYS A 560 30.06 -27.07 -4.91
C LYS A 560 29.57 -27.05 -3.46
N GLY A 561 30.43 -27.39 -2.49
CA GLY A 561 30.09 -27.32 -1.07
C GLY A 561 29.99 -25.90 -0.51
N ASN A 562 30.39 -24.88 -1.29
CA ASN A 562 30.44 -23.48 -0.88
C ASN A 562 29.41 -22.58 -1.62
N PHE A 563 28.53 -23.15 -2.43
CA PHE A 563 27.44 -22.46 -3.15
C PHE A 563 26.09 -22.95 -2.64
#